data_AF-A0A3M6F2T2-F1
#
_entry.id   AF-A0A3M6F2T2-F1
#
_cell.length_a   1.000
_cell.length_b   1.000
_cell.length_c   1.000
_cell.angle_alpha   90.00
_cell.angle_beta   90.00
_cell.angle_gamma   90.00
#
_symmetry.space_group_name_H-M   'P 1'
#
loop_
_entity.id
_entity.type
_entity.pdbx_description
1 polymer ?
#
loop_
_entity_poly.entity_id
_entity_poly.type
_entity_poly.pdbx_seq_one_letter_code
_entity_poly.pdbx_strand_id
1 'polypeptide(L)'
;AQTVTTLCGAESEPEKLPASVRGNAALTQQYLGELEAYFEQCILEQAQINSSNVPGDFLLMPDMFKSLDMRKSIELRYGSAPSDEALQAWKDRHKWRREVDLSGARQYLQQHLPAGDALLQQVRDTQSDFQRWATHIGTDPLKLFVDTTHPESLLYLQTVMLNLQIIYAQDKAASAWLAEQEANATTLFGTLRYGFSPALKHALHQEANALLNGLGDATNLATRIGELNGALNHQGFANKPWMKALKQPVQDTFKALGQLASGAGKATLESVLLAWVPIDSRLTMGKQQNTVALIRTEWQALNKQISDTRRSWLYPTAYNPRKSIAKHLRALEKKLRLHELSMPALLDFQN
;
A
#
# COMPACT_ATOMS: atom_id res chain seq x y z
N ALA A 1 17.86 1.72 3.87
CA ALA A 1 18.27 2.12 5.23
C ALA A 1 17.29 1.64 6.31
N GLN A 2 16.00 2.03 6.29
CA GLN A 2 15.00 1.57 7.29
C GLN A 2 14.93 0.04 7.45
N THR A 3 14.83 -0.71 6.35
CA THR A 3 14.81 -2.19 6.39
C THR A 3 16.06 -2.78 7.03
N VAL A 4 17.23 -2.20 6.75
CA VAL A 4 18.52 -2.63 7.32
C VAL A 4 18.52 -2.39 8.83
N THR A 5 18.09 -1.21 9.28
CA THR A 5 17.99 -0.91 10.72
C THR A 5 16.97 -1.79 11.45
N THR A 6 15.83 -2.13 10.82
CA THR A 6 14.81 -3.00 11.44
C THR A 6 15.28 -4.44 11.58
N LEU A 7 15.94 -4.99 10.55
CA LEU A 7 16.36 -6.39 10.54
C LEU A 7 17.66 -6.63 11.32
N CYS A 8 18.61 -5.71 11.23
CA CYS A 8 19.98 -5.92 11.70
C CYS A 8 20.31 -5.09 12.94
N GLY A 9 19.57 -4.01 13.17
CA GLY A 9 19.72 -3.12 14.31
C GLY A 9 19.09 -3.65 15.60
N ALA A 10 19.21 -2.86 16.66
CA ALA A 10 18.51 -3.07 17.92
C ALA A 10 16.99 -2.99 17.72
N GLU A 11 16.25 -3.67 18.60
CA GLU A 11 14.81 -3.82 18.47
C GLU A 11 14.11 -2.45 18.54
N SER A 12 13.44 -2.08 17.45
CA SER A 12 12.78 -0.79 17.28
C SER A 12 11.25 -0.88 17.36
N GLU A 13 10.72 -2.00 17.89
CA GLU A 13 9.27 -2.23 18.03
C GLU A 13 8.69 -1.25 19.07
N PRO A 14 7.57 -0.56 18.78
CA PRO A 14 7.02 0.48 19.67
C PRO A 14 6.77 0.01 21.10
N GLU A 15 6.41 -1.27 21.27
CA GLU A 15 6.12 -1.92 22.55
C GLU A 15 7.38 -2.07 23.42
N LYS A 16 8.55 -2.25 22.79
CA LYS A 16 9.85 -2.44 23.44
C LYS A 16 10.64 -1.14 23.61
N LEU A 17 10.18 -0.06 22.99
CA LEU A 17 10.78 1.26 23.13
C LEU A 17 10.36 1.93 24.45
N PRO A 18 11.28 2.65 25.11
CA PRO A 18 10.96 3.50 26.26
C PRO A 18 9.84 4.49 25.93
N ALA A 19 8.99 4.79 26.92
CA ALA A 19 7.90 5.76 26.76
C ALA A 19 8.41 7.17 26.35
N SER A 20 9.62 7.52 26.78
CA SER A 20 10.28 8.80 26.50
C SER A 20 10.64 9.03 25.03
N VAL A 21 10.80 7.96 24.24
CA VAL A 21 11.20 8.05 22.82
C VAL A 21 10.09 7.66 21.85
N ARG A 22 9.03 7.01 22.35
CA ARG A 22 7.92 6.50 21.54
C ARG A 22 7.21 7.65 20.81
N GLY A 23 7.07 7.50 19.49
CA GLY A 23 6.40 8.50 18.63
C GLY A 23 7.29 9.64 18.15
N ASN A 24 8.55 9.72 18.60
CA ASN A 24 9.54 10.66 18.08
C ASN A 24 10.64 9.90 17.33
N ALA A 25 10.65 10.01 16.00
CA ALA A 25 11.58 9.30 15.14
C ALA A 25 13.05 9.67 15.44
N ALA A 26 13.34 10.94 15.67
CA ALA A 26 14.70 11.41 15.94
C ALA A 26 15.23 10.87 17.29
N LEU A 27 14.42 10.99 18.36
CA LEU A 27 14.78 10.45 19.68
C LEU A 27 14.89 8.93 19.66
N THR A 28 14.03 8.24 18.90
CA THR A 28 14.10 6.79 18.73
C THR A 28 15.41 6.39 18.04
N GLN A 29 15.84 7.09 16.99
CA GLN A 29 17.10 6.79 16.31
C GLN A 29 18.31 7.06 17.22
N GLN A 30 18.28 8.14 18.00
CA GLN A 30 19.33 8.45 18.96
C GLN A 30 19.44 7.37 20.04
N TYR A 31 18.32 6.99 20.65
CA TYR A 31 18.27 5.91 21.64
C TYR A 31 18.82 4.60 21.07
N LEU A 32 18.38 4.21 19.87
CA LEU A 32 18.84 2.98 19.24
C LEU A 32 20.35 3.03 18.97
N GLY A 33 20.89 4.16 18.51
CA GLY A 33 22.35 4.30 18.31
C GLY A 33 23.14 4.18 19.60
N GLU A 34 22.66 4.79 20.70
CA GLU A 34 23.30 4.68 22.02
C GLU A 34 23.22 3.26 22.60
N LEU A 35 22.10 2.58 22.38
CA LEU A 35 21.88 1.20 22.81
C LEU A 35 22.72 0.19 22.01
N GLU A 36 22.87 0.40 20.70
CA GLU A 36 23.76 -0.38 19.85
C GLU A 36 25.23 -0.23 20.28
N ALA A 37 25.67 0.99 20.56
CA ALA A 37 27.02 1.26 21.08
C ALA A 37 27.26 0.60 22.43
N TYR A 38 26.26 0.61 23.33
CA TYR A 38 26.32 -0.10 24.60
C TYR A 38 26.49 -1.61 24.40
N PHE A 39 25.72 -2.22 23.49
CA PHE A 39 25.83 -3.66 23.23
C PHE A 39 27.17 -4.06 22.61
N GLU A 40 27.71 -3.25 21.71
CA GLU A 40 29.06 -3.47 21.17
C GLU A 40 30.11 -3.42 22.27
N GLN A 41 30.01 -2.45 23.18
CA GLN A 41 30.91 -2.32 24.33
C GLN A 41 30.82 -3.55 25.26
N CYS A 42 29.61 -4.06 25.55
CA CYS A 42 29.44 -5.29 26.33
C CYS A 42 30.12 -6.51 25.68
N ILE A 43 30.03 -6.63 24.35
CA ILE A 43 30.65 -7.74 23.61
C ILE A 43 32.18 -7.63 23.65
N LEU A 44 32.72 -6.42 23.49
CA LEU A 44 34.16 -6.16 23.56
C LEU A 44 34.72 -6.50 24.95
N GLU A 45 34.06 -6.02 26.01
CA GLU A 45 34.47 -6.28 27.39
C GLU A 45 34.40 -7.78 27.73
N GLN A 46 33.36 -8.49 27.27
CA GLN A 46 33.26 -9.95 27.45
C GLN A 46 34.38 -10.70 26.72
N ALA A 47 34.75 -10.28 25.50
CA ALA A 47 35.86 -10.88 24.75
C ALA A 47 37.21 -10.64 25.45
N GLN A 48 37.40 -9.45 26.05
CA GLN A 48 38.60 -9.14 26.83
C GLN A 48 38.69 -10.02 28.08
N ILE A 49 37.59 -10.18 28.83
CA ILE A 49 37.53 -11.09 29.99
C ILE A 49 37.87 -12.53 29.59
N ASN A 50 37.28 -13.00 28.49
CA ASN A 50 37.46 -14.39 28.03
C ASN A 50 38.85 -14.67 27.46
N SER A 51 39.61 -13.64 27.06
CA SER A 51 40.96 -13.78 26.50
C SER A 51 42.08 -13.61 27.53
N SER A 52 41.77 -13.06 28.71
CA SER A 52 42.71 -12.97 29.83
C SER A 52 42.94 -14.33 30.50
N ASN A 53 44.07 -14.97 30.17
CA ASN A 53 44.51 -16.26 30.72
C ASN A 53 45.35 -16.17 32.02
N VAL A 54 45.40 -15.01 32.68
CA VAL A 54 46.25 -14.80 33.87
C VAL A 54 45.40 -14.89 35.15
N PRO A 55 45.54 -15.94 35.97
CA PRO A 55 44.86 -16.02 37.25
C PRO A 55 45.52 -15.04 38.23
N GLY A 56 44.81 -13.97 38.58
CA GLY A 56 45.19 -13.07 39.68
C GLY A 56 45.32 -11.58 39.35
N ASP A 57 45.18 -11.16 38.08
CA ASP A 57 45.40 -9.76 37.70
C ASP A 57 44.15 -8.86 37.79
N PHE A 58 43.03 -9.39 38.29
CA PHE A 58 41.80 -8.61 38.49
C PHE A 58 41.79 -7.92 39.87
N LEU A 59 42.82 -7.12 40.16
CA LEU A 59 42.70 -6.09 41.19
C LEU A 59 41.72 -5.04 40.67
N LEU A 60 40.51 -5.03 41.26
CA LEU A 60 39.36 -4.19 40.95
C LEU A 60 39.74 -2.70 40.82
N MET A 61 40.07 -2.27 39.60
CA MET A 61 40.15 -0.84 39.26
C MET A 61 38.72 -0.32 39.00
N PRO A 62 38.31 0.81 39.60
CA PRO A 62 36.93 1.33 39.52
C PRO A 62 36.42 1.69 38.11
N ASP A 63 37.30 1.79 37.11
CA ASP A 63 37.03 2.40 35.79
C ASP A 63 37.01 1.39 34.61
N MET A 64 36.98 0.08 34.87
CA MET A 64 37.20 -0.92 33.81
C MET A 64 36.03 -1.16 32.84
N PHE A 65 34.78 -0.93 33.26
CA PHE A 65 33.61 -1.29 32.45
C PHE A 65 32.86 -0.05 31.99
N LYS A 66 33.24 0.46 30.81
CA LYS A 66 32.53 1.56 30.15
C LYS A 66 31.06 1.21 29.90
N SER A 67 30.74 -0.07 29.73
CA SER A 67 29.34 -0.52 29.61
C SER A 67 28.48 -0.15 30.82
N LEU A 68 29.01 -0.15 32.05
CA LEU A 68 28.25 0.21 33.25
C LEU A 68 27.87 1.69 33.25
N ASP A 69 28.78 2.56 32.85
CA ASP A 69 28.52 4.00 32.75
C ASP A 69 27.58 4.32 31.59
N MET A 70 27.75 3.63 30.45
CA MET A 70 26.82 3.73 29.32
C MET A 70 25.41 3.30 29.72
N ARG A 71 25.27 2.17 30.43
CA ARG A 71 23.99 1.68 30.97
C ARG A 71 23.31 2.72 31.86
N LYS A 72 24.04 3.28 32.83
CA LYS A 72 23.54 4.35 33.71
C LYS A 72 23.12 5.59 32.91
N SER A 73 23.90 5.97 31.90
CA SER A 73 23.60 7.14 31.06
C SER A 73 22.32 6.96 30.23
N ILE A 74 22.04 5.74 29.77
CA ILE A 74 20.84 5.39 29.01
C ILE A 74 19.64 5.37 29.95
N GLU A 75 19.78 4.73 31.12
CA GLU A 75 18.72 4.68 32.14
C GLU A 75 18.33 6.09 32.61
N LEU A 76 19.30 6.96 32.85
CA LEU A 76 19.07 8.33 33.30
C LEU A 76 18.42 9.21 32.22
N ARG A 77 18.74 9.00 30.93
CA ARG A 77 18.17 9.77 29.82
C ARG A 77 16.79 9.29 29.37
N TYR A 78 16.56 7.99 29.33
CA TYR A 78 15.34 7.42 28.74
C TYR A 78 14.40 6.80 29.76
N GLY A 79 14.81 6.69 31.03
CA GLY A 79 14.00 6.20 32.14
C GLY A 79 13.92 4.68 32.26
N SER A 80 14.68 3.94 31.45
CA SER A 80 14.71 2.48 31.46
C SER A 80 16.10 1.96 31.10
N ALA A 81 16.61 1.02 31.90
CA ALA A 81 17.87 0.34 31.60
C ALA A 81 17.71 -0.63 30.40
N PRO A 82 18.75 -0.77 29.55
CA PRO A 82 18.82 -1.83 28.55
C PRO A 82 18.61 -3.22 29.16
N SER A 83 17.74 -4.03 28.57
CA SER A 83 17.46 -5.41 29.01
C SER A 83 18.50 -6.40 28.49
N ASP A 84 18.79 -7.43 29.28
CA ASP A 84 19.68 -8.53 28.86
C ASP A 84 19.09 -9.35 27.69
N GLU A 85 17.76 -9.44 27.60
CA GLU A 85 17.05 -10.07 26.47
C GLU A 85 17.37 -9.35 25.15
N ALA A 86 17.30 -8.01 25.14
CA ALA A 86 17.66 -7.21 23.97
C ALA A 86 19.14 -7.35 23.58
N LEU A 87 20.05 -7.51 24.56
CA LEU A 87 21.46 -7.81 24.30
C LEU A 87 21.63 -9.19 23.65
N GLN A 88 20.85 -10.19 24.06
CA GLN A 88 20.89 -11.51 23.44
C GLN A 88 20.33 -11.48 22.02
N ALA A 89 19.18 -10.83 21.80
CA ALA A 89 18.62 -10.61 20.47
C ALA A 89 19.58 -9.86 19.54
N TRP A 90 20.32 -8.88 20.09
CA TRP A 90 21.41 -8.22 19.38
C TRP A 90 22.48 -9.23 18.96
N LYS A 91 23.00 -10.06 19.87
CA LYS A 91 24.00 -11.09 19.55
C LYS A 91 23.51 -12.07 18.47
N ASP A 92 22.27 -12.52 18.52
CA ASP A 92 21.70 -13.47 17.56
C ASP A 92 21.64 -12.91 16.13
N ARG A 93 21.48 -11.58 16.01
CA ARG A 93 21.45 -10.85 14.73
C ARG A 93 22.85 -10.58 14.14
N HIS A 94 23.93 -10.92 14.83
CA HIS A 94 25.31 -10.64 14.40
C HIS A 94 25.64 -11.24 13.02
N LYS A 95 25.08 -12.39 12.66
CA LYS A 95 25.27 -13.00 11.34
C LYS A 95 24.82 -12.09 10.18
N TRP A 96 23.79 -11.28 10.39
CA TRP A 96 23.26 -10.37 9.38
C TRP A 96 24.06 -9.07 9.33
N ARG A 97 24.53 -8.58 10.48
CA ARG A 97 25.32 -7.33 10.58
C ARG A 97 26.68 -7.41 9.88
N ARG A 98 27.25 -8.59 9.67
CA ARG A 98 28.51 -8.76 8.92
C ARG A 98 28.36 -8.44 7.44
N GLU A 99 27.16 -8.61 6.89
CA GLU A 99 26.87 -8.46 5.46
C GLU A 99 26.33 -7.07 5.11
N VAL A 100 26.06 -6.21 6.10
CA VAL A 100 25.40 -4.91 5.91
C VAL A 100 26.09 -3.78 6.67
N ASP A 101 26.14 -2.62 6.04
CA ASP A 101 26.58 -1.38 6.67
C ASP A 101 25.46 -0.78 7.53
N LEU A 102 25.34 -1.25 8.78
CA LEU A 102 24.33 -0.77 9.72
C LEU A 102 24.60 0.68 10.15
N SER A 103 25.86 1.04 10.40
CA SER A 103 26.23 2.39 10.84
C SER A 103 25.99 3.42 9.73
N GLY A 104 26.34 3.10 8.48
CA GLY A 104 25.99 3.92 7.32
C GLY A 104 24.48 4.04 7.12
N ALA A 105 23.71 2.96 7.32
CA ALA A 105 22.25 3.02 7.28
C ALA A 105 21.65 3.93 8.37
N ARG A 106 22.19 3.89 9.60
CA ARG A 106 21.80 4.77 10.71
C ARG A 106 22.13 6.23 10.42
N GLN A 107 23.36 6.51 9.98
CA GLN A 107 23.79 7.86 9.65
C GLN A 107 22.94 8.46 8.53
N TYR A 108 22.66 7.69 7.48
CA TYR A 108 21.77 8.10 6.40
C TYR A 108 20.38 8.48 6.92
N LEU A 109 19.79 7.65 7.81
CA LEU A 109 18.50 7.96 8.39
C LEU A 109 18.53 9.20 9.27
N GLN A 110 19.54 9.34 10.12
CA GLN A 110 19.67 10.51 10.99
C GLN A 110 19.81 11.81 10.18
N GLN A 111 20.52 11.78 9.05
CA GLN A 111 20.69 12.93 8.17
C GLN A 111 19.44 13.27 7.37
N HIS A 112 18.72 12.26 6.85
CA HIS A 112 17.65 12.48 5.88
C HIS A 112 16.23 12.39 6.45
N LEU A 113 16.01 11.77 7.62
CA LEU A 113 14.68 11.66 8.21
C LEU A 113 14.02 13.03 8.49
N PRO A 114 14.71 14.02 9.09
CA PRO A 114 14.06 15.30 9.41
C PRO A 114 13.55 16.02 8.15
N ALA A 115 14.35 16.02 7.08
CA ALA A 115 13.95 16.59 5.79
C ALA A 115 12.84 15.77 5.13
N GLY A 116 12.91 14.44 5.20
CA GLY A 116 11.88 13.54 4.69
C GLY A 116 10.54 13.73 5.41
N ASP A 117 10.53 13.81 6.73
CA ASP A 117 9.34 14.02 7.55
C ASP A 117 8.71 15.39 7.28
N ALA A 118 9.52 16.45 7.11
CA ALA A 118 9.04 17.76 6.73
C ALA A 118 8.38 17.77 5.34
N LEU A 119 8.97 17.09 4.36
CA LEU A 119 8.39 16.96 3.01
C LEU A 119 7.10 16.14 3.03
N LEU A 120 7.07 15.03 3.79
CA LEU A 120 5.85 14.22 3.96
C LEU A 120 4.75 15.02 4.64
N GLN A 121 5.10 15.88 5.61
CA GLN A 121 4.12 16.75 6.25
C GLN A 121 3.54 17.77 5.26
N GLN A 122 4.37 18.40 4.42
CA GLN A 122 3.87 19.31 3.37
C GLN A 122 2.92 18.61 2.38
N VAL A 123 3.21 17.35 2.02
CA VAL A 123 2.31 16.53 1.20
C VAL A 123 0.98 16.31 1.91
N ARG A 124 0.99 15.97 3.20
CA ARG A 124 -0.23 15.78 4.01
C ARG A 124 -1.05 17.06 4.16
N ASP A 125 -0.39 18.20 4.36
CA ASP A 125 -1.05 19.49 4.47
C ASP A 125 -1.75 19.83 3.15
N THR A 126 -1.06 19.65 2.02
CA THR A 126 -1.63 19.83 0.68
C THR A 126 -2.81 18.88 0.44
N GLN A 127 -2.68 17.61 0.81
CA GLN A 127 -3.77 16.63 0.73
C GLN A 127 -4.97 17.05 1.59
N SER A 128 -4.75 17.63 2.78
CA SER A 128 -5.83 18.13 3.63
C SER A 128 -6.59 19.28 2.98
N ASP A 129 -5.89 20.23 2.35
CA ASP A 129 -6.52 21.34 1.64
C ASP A 129 -7.38 20.86 0.47
N PHE A 130 -6.87 19.91 -0.32
CA PHE A 130 -7.65 19.28 -1.39
C PHE A 130 -8.85 18.48 -0.85
N GLN A 131 -8.75 17.83 0.31
CA GLN A 131 -9.91 17.18 0.94
C GLN A 131 -10.99 18.20 1.29
N ARG A 132 -10.60 19.37 1.84
CA ARG A 132 -11.54 20.47 2.13
C ARG A 132 -12.21 20.98 0.86
N TRP A 133 -11.46 21.16 -0.22
CA TRP A 133 -12.03 21.55 -1.51
C TRP A 133 -12.97 20.48 -2.06
N ALA A 134 -12.59 19.21 -1.98
CA ALA A 134 -13.44 18.10 -2.41
C ALA A 134 -14.77 18.08 -1.64
N THR A 135 -14.74 18.32 -0.32
CA THR A 135 -15.96 18.45 0.49
C THR A 135 -16.81 19.65 0.09
N HIS A 136 -16.20 20.79 -0.22
CA HIS A 136 -16.92 21.99 -0.67
C HIS A 136 -17.59 21.81 -2.05
N ILE A 137 -16.86 21.20 -2.99
CA ILE A 137 -17.39 20.82 -4.31
C ILE A 137 -18.53 19.80 -4.12
N GLY A 138 -18.35 18.83 -3.23
CA GLY A 138 -19.32 17.77 -3.01
C GLY A 138 -19.37 16.83 -4.20
N THR A 139 -20.57 16.42 -4.62
CA THR A 139 -20.77 15.45 -5.71
C THR A 139 -21.20 16.06 -7.04
N ASP A 140 -21.32 17.38 -7.12
CA ASP A 140 -21.83 18.06 -8.32
C ASP A 140 -20.69 18.52 -9.24
N PRO A 141 -20.43 17.84 -10.36
CA PRO A 141 -19.37 18.22 -11.30
C PRO A 141 -19.65 19.55 -12.01
N LEU A 142 -20.90 20.04 -12.03
CA LEU A 142 -21.24 21.33 -12.64
C LEU A 142 -20.67 22.51 -11.86
N LYS A 143 -20.35 22.35 -10.56
CA LYS A 143 -19.60 23.36 -9.80
C LYS A 143 -18.18 23.58 -10.33
N LEU A 144 -17.65 22.61 -11.09
CA LEU A 144 -16.39 22.72 -11.83
C LEU A 144 -16.61 23.05 -13.31
N PHE A 145 -17.85 23.37 -13.71
CA PHE A 145 -18.26 23.61 -15.08
C PHE A 145 -18.00 22.40 -16.00
N VAL A 146 -18.00 21.19 -15.44
CA VAL A 146 -17.85 19.95 -16.20
C VAL A 146 -19.20 19.29 -16.40
N ASP A 147 -19.59 19.13 -17.66
CA ASP A 147 -20.76 18.33 -18.03
C ASP A 147 -20.36 16.86 -18.20
N THR A 148 -20.97 15.96 -17.43
CA THR A 148 -20.69 14.52 -17.47
C THR A 148 -21.49 13.78 -18.54
N THR A 149 -22.45 14.43 -19.21
CA THR A 149 -23.20 13.80 -20.30
C THR A 149 -22.42 13.76 -21.61
N HIS A 150 -21.35 14.56 -21.72
CA HIS A 150 -20.46 14.60 -22.86
C HIS A 150 -19.22 13.74 -22.60
N PRO A 151 -18.87 12.76 -23.47
CA PRO A 151 -17.76 11.84 -23.22
C PRO A 151 -16.40 12.52 -23.02
N GLU A 152 -16.09 13.59 -23.74
CA GLU A 152 -14.78 14.25 -23.67
C GLU A 152 -14.57 14.97 -22.34
N SER A 153 -15.56 15.73 -21.87
CA SER A 153 -15.52 16.41 -20.57
C SER A 153 -15.60 15.43 -19.41
N LEU A 154 -16.39 14.35 -19.54
CA LEU A 154 -16.40 13.25 -18.58
C LEU A 154 -15.01 12.61 -18.47
N LEU A 155 -14.39 12.28 -19.59
CA LEU A 155 -13.05 11.69 -19.62
C LEU A 155 -12.01 12.62 -18.99
N TYR A 156 -12.06 13.91 -19.32
CA TYR A 156 -11.18 14.92 -18.73
C TYR A 156 -11.23 14.88 -17.20
N LEU A 157 -12.43 14.98 -16.62
CA LEU A 157 -12.59 14.96 -15.17
C LEU A 157 -12.19 13.61 -14.56
N GLN A 158 -12.49 12.49 -15.23
CA GLN A 158 -12.04 11.16 -14.79
C GLN A 158 -10.52 11.05 -14.76
N THR A 159 -9.81 11.57 -15.75
CA THR A 159 -8.34 11.56 -15.78
C THR A 159 -7.74 12.41 -14.66
N VAL A 160 -8.28 13.61 -14.42
CA VAL A 160 -7.82 14.47 -13.31
C VAL A 160 -8.03 13.78 -11.96
N MET A 161 -9.24 13.27 -11.73
CA MET A 161 -9.60 12.63 -10.46
C MET A 161 -8.86 11.31 -10.26
N LEU A 162 -8.59 10.54 -11.31
CA LEU A 162 -7.73 9.35 -11.28
C LEU A 162 -6.32 9.68 -10.81
N ASN A 163 -5.71 10.72 -11.37
CA ASN A 163 -4.35 11.12 -10.99
C ASN A 163 -4.30 11.52 -9.51
N LEU A 164 -5.29 12.28 -9.04
CA LEU A 164 -5.42 12.62 -7.63
C LEU A 164 -5.62 11.38 -6.75
N GLN A 165 -6.46 10.43 -7.19
CA GLN A 165 -6.67 9.17 -6.48
C GLN A 165 -5.38 8.37 -6.34
N ILE A 166 -4.57 8.26 -7.40
CA ILE A 166 -3.29 7.55 -7.38
C ILE A 166 -2.33 8.20 -6.38
N ILE A 167 -2.29 9.53 -6.30
CA ILE A 167 -1.47 10.27 -5.33
C ILE A 167 -1.95 10.00 -3.90
N TYR A 168 -3.26 10.06 -3.66
CA TYR A 168 -3.85 9.84 -2.33
C TYR A 168 -3.68 8.41 -1.84
N ALA A 169 -3.77 7.43 -2.75
CA ALA A 169 -3.56 6.02 -2.45
C ALA A 169 -2.13 5.71 -1.95
N GLN A 170 -1.19 6.66 -2.01
CA GLN A 170 0.17 6.49 -1.49
C GLN A 170 0.26 6.70 0.02
N ASP A 171 -0.63 7.50 0.64
CA ASP A 171 -0.67 7.74 2.09
C ASP A 171 -1.79 6.92 2.77
N LYS A 172 -1.55 6.42 3.99
CA LYS A 172 -2.50 5.55 4.69
C LYS A 172 -3.77 6.29 5.13
N ALA A 173 -3.62 7.51 5.66
CA ALA A 173 -4.76 8.31 6.13
C ALA A 173 -5.59 8.80 4.94
N ALA A 174 -4.94 9.25 3.86
CA ALA A 174 -5.61 9.59 2.62
C ALA A 174 -6.33 8.39 1.97
N SER A 175 -5.75 7.19 2.04
CA SER A 175 -6.41 5.96 1.57
C SER A 175 -7.68 5.64 2.37
N ALA A 176 -7.63 5.81 3.70
CA ALA A 176 -8.81 5.61 4.56
C ALA A 176 -9.91 6.61 4.22
N TRP A 177 -9.56 7.89 4.06
CA TRP A 177 -10.50 8.92 3.64
C TRP A 177 -11.14 8.59 2.28
N LEU A 178 -10.36 8.16 1.28
CA LEU A 178 -10.91 7.73 -0.02
C LEU A 178 -11.93 6.60 0.15
N ALA A 179 -11.65 5.59 0.97
CA ALA A 179 -12.60 4.51 1.21
C ALA A 179 -13.90 5.00 1.87
N GLU A 180 -13.82 5.96 2.79
CA GLU A 180 -15.01 6.62 3.35
C GLU A 180 -15.81 7.37 2.28
N GLN A 181 -15.13 8.07 1.36
CA GLN A 181 -15.79 8.72 0.23
C GLN A 181 -16.49 7.71 -0.68
N GLU A 182 -15.86 6.57 -0.94
CA GLU A 182 -16.46 5.49 -1.72
C GLU A 182 -17.62 4.80 -1.00
N ALA A 183 -17.66 4.79 0.33
CA ALA A 183 -18.83 4.31 1.07
C ALA A 183 -19.97 5.35 1.02
N ASN A 184 -19.68 6.59 1.38
CA ASN A 184 -20.69 7.61 1.67
C ASN A 184 -21.11 8.46 0.46
N ALA A 185 -20.32 8.46 -0.61
CA ALA A 185 -20.56 9.27 -1.81
C ALA A 185 -20.74 10.77 -1.53
N THR A 186 -19.95 11.35 -0.62
CA THR A 186 -20.06 12.78 -0.25
C THR A 186 -19.25 13.72 -1.12
N THR A 187 -18.32 13.20 -1.92
CA THR A 187 -17.46 13.97 -2.82
C THR A 187 -17.38 13.32 -4.19
N LEU A 188 -16.85 14.04 -5.19
CA LEU A 188 -16.60 13.51 -6.54
C LEU A 188 -15.78 12.21 -6.52
N PHE A 189 -14.84 12.03 -5.57
CA PHE A 189 -14.10 10.77 -5.41
C PHE A 189 -15.02 9.58 -5.15
N GLY A 190 -16.04 9.78 -4.32
CA GLY A 190 -17.01 8.74 -3.97
C GLY A 190 -17.94 8.33 -5.11
N THR A 191 -18.01 9.14 -6.17
CA THR A 191 -18.84 8.90 -7.35
C THR A 191 -18.05 8.72 -8.64
N LEU A 192 -16.71 8.75 -8.56
CA LEU A 192 -15.79 8.73 -9.71
C LEU A 192 -16.08 7.58 -10.69
N ARG A 193 -16.31 6.38 -10.14
CA ARG A 193 -16.60 5.16 -10.92
C ARG A 193 -17.94 5.21 -11.64
N TYR A 194 -18.86 6.02 -11.13
CA TYR A 194 -20.22 6.15 -11.61
C TYR A 194 -20.40 7.43 -12.42
N GLY A 195 -19.32 7.91 -13.07
CA GLY A 195 -19.34 9.13 -13.89
C GLY A 195 -19.75 10.36 -13.11
N PHE A 196 -19.41 10.41 -11.82
CA PHE A 196 -19.77 11.48 -10.90
C PHE A 196 -21.28 11.62 -10.64
N SER A 197 -22.06 10.55 -10.85
CA SER A 197 -23.51 10.53 -10.59
C SER A 197 -23.84 9.74 -9.32
N PRO A 198 -24.26 10.40 -8.22
CA PRO A 198 -24.77 9.72 -7.02
C PRO A 198 -26.00 8.86 -7.32
N ALA A 199 -26.88 9.33 -8.20
CA ALA A 199 -28.10 8.61 -8.58
C ALA A 199 -27.76 7.31 -9.32
N LEU A 200 -26.76 7.35 -10.22
CA LEU A 200 -26.30 6.14 -10.92
C LEU A 200 -25.66 5.15 -9.95
N LYS A 201 -24.83 5.64 -9.02
CA LYS A 201 -24.24 4.81 -7.96
C LYS A 201 -25.31 4.11 -7.13
N HIS A 202 -26.31 4.85 -6.66
CA HIS A 202 -27.39 4.31 -5.84
C HIS A 202 -28.21 3.26 -6.58
N ALA A 203 -28.61 3.56 -7.82
CA ALA A 203 -29.40 2.63 -8.64
C ALA A 203 -28.64 1.32 -8.91
N LEU A 204 -27.36 1.40 -9.26
CA LEU A 204 -26.52 0.21 -9.46
C LEU A 204 -26.33 -0.60 -8.17
N HIS A 205 -26.17 0.06 -7.03
CA HIS A 205 -26.07 -0.63 -5.73
C HIS A 205 -27.38 -1.30 -5.35
N GLN A 206 -28.52 -0.65 -5.58
CA GLN A 206 -29.84 -1.20 -5.30
C GLN A 206 -30.11 -2.46 -6.14
N GLU A 207 -29.80 -2.41 -7.42
CA GLU A 207 -29.95 -3.56 -8.32
C GLU A 207 -29.01 -4.71 -7.96
N ALA A 208 -27.75 -4.41 -7.64
CA ALA A 208 -26.82 -5.43 -7.15
C ALA A 208 -27.33 -6.09 -5.86
N ASN A 209 -27.82 -5.30 -4.90
CA ASN A 209 -28.37 -5.83 -3.64
C ASN A 209 -29.65 -6.67 -3.87
N ALA A 210 -30.50 -6.28 -4.82
CA ALA A 210 -31.70 -7.02 -5.19
C ALA A 210 -31.37 -8.37 -5.86
N LEU A 211 -30.32 -8.40 -6.69
CA LEU A 211 -29.83 -9.63 -7.34
C LEU A 211 -29.18 -10.60 -6.34
N LEU A 212 -28.57 -10.08 -5.28
CA LEU A 212 -27.78 -10.86 -4.31
C LEU A 212 -28.58 -11.33 -3.07
N ASN A 213 -29.91 -11.16 -3.04
CA ASN A 213 -30.81 -11.65 -1.97
C ASN A 213 -30.25 -11.49 -0.54
N GLY A 214 -29.67 -10.33 -0.22
CA GLY A 214 -29.24 -10.03 1.15
C GLY A 214 -28.10 -10.89 1.69
N LEU A 215 -27.28 -11.53 0.84
CA LEU A 215 -26.04 -12.16 1.28
C LEU A 215 -25.01 -11.10 1.73
N GLY A 216 -25.11 -10.75 3.02
CA GLY A 216 -24.02 -10.32 3.90
C GLY A 216 -23.16 -9.13 3.46
N ASP A 217 -23.20 -8.07 4.28
CA ASP A 217 -22.30 -6.92 4.25
C ASP A 217 -20.84 -7.33 3.96
N ALA A 218 -20.20 -6.57 3.04
CA ALA A 218 -18.80 -6.65 2.64
C ALA A 218 -18.38 -7.71 1.58
N THR A 219 -19.27 -8.13 0.67
CA THR A 219 -18.88 -8.89 -0.53
C THR A 219 -18.25 -7.98 -1.61
N ASN A 220 -16.94 -7.80 -1.46
CA ASN A 220 -15.88 -7.36 -2.39
C ASN A 220 -16.23 -6.38 -3.53
N LEU A 221 -15.64 -5.18 -3.42
CA LEU A 221 -15.47 -4.15 -4.46
C LEU A 221 -15.08 -4.72 -5.84
N ALA A 222 -14.34 -5.83 -5.86
CA ALA A 222 -13.94 -6.61 -7.03
C ALA A 222 -15.10 -7.08 -7.90
N THR A 223 -16.14 -7.62 -7.25
CA THR A 223 -17.35 -8.12 -7.90
C THR A 223 -18.09 -6.93 -8.50
N ARG A 224 -18.20 -5.83 -7.74
CA ARG A 224 -18.80 -4.56 -8.18
C ARG A 224 -18.04 -3.88 -9.34
N ILE A 225 -16.72 -4.03 -9.40
CA ILE A 225 -15.85 -3.55 -10.48
C ILE A 225 -16.08 -4.35 -11.78
N GLY A 226 -16.15 -5.68 -11.68
CA GLY A 226 -16.45 -6.57 -12.80
C GLY A 226 -17.88 -6.37 -13.31
N GLU A 227 -18.84 -6.19 -12.40
CA GLU A 227 -20.24 -5.91 -12.68
C GLU A 227 -20.41 -4.57 -13.41
N LEU A 228 -19.71 -3.51 -13.00
CA LEU A 228 -19.81 -2.21 -13.68
C LEU A 228 -19.28 -2.27 -15.11
N ASN A 229 -18.12 -2.89 -15.33
CA ASN A 229 -17.57 -3.05 -16.67
C ASN A 229 -18.46 -3.98 -17.53
N GLY A 230 -19.05 -5.02 -16.93
CA GLY A 230 -20.05 -5.87 -17.57
C GLY A 230 -21.32 -5.11 -17.95
N ALA A 231 -21.85 -4.29 -17.04
CA ALA A 231 -23.05 -3.47 -17.23
C ALA A 231 -22.86 -2.41 -18.32
N LEU A 232 -21.70 -1.74 -18.35
CA LEU A 232 -21.36 -0.73 -19.36
C LEU A 232 -21.26 -1.32 -20.78
N ASN A 233 -20.87 -2.59 -20.90
CA ASN A 233 -20.67 -3.25 -22.19
C ASN A 233 -21.83 -4.18 -22.61
N HIS A 234 -22.85 -4.41 -21.76
CA HIS A 234 -23.95 -5.32 -22.07
C HIS A 234 -25.08 -4.63 -22.86
N GLN A 235 -25.34 -5.11 -24.08
CA GLN A 235 -26.46 -4.65 -24.90
C GLN A 235 -27.79 -5.00 -24.21
N GLY A 236 -28.50 -4.00 -23.69
CA GLY A 236 -29.79 -4.17 -23.01
C GLY A 236 -29.83 -3.68 -21.56
N PHE A 237 -28.69 -3.39 -20.94
CA PHE A 237 -28.65 -2.84 -19.59
C PHE A 237 -29.25 -1.42 -19.54
N ALA A 238 -28.93 -0.58 -20.53
CA ALA A 238 -29.53 0.74 -20.71
C ALA A 238 -31.06 0.71 -20.91
N ASN A 239 -31.62 -0.43 -21.33
CA ASN A 239 -33.04 -0.59 -21.62
C ASN A 239 -33.87 -1.08 -20.43
N LYS A 240 -33.24 -1.37 -19.28
CA LYS A 240 -33.93 -1.87 -18.07
C LYS A 240 -34.93 -0.84 -17.54
N PRO A 241 -36.07 -1.28 -16.96
CA PRO A 241 -37.10 -0.37 -16.45
C PRO A 241 -36.57 0.63 -15.41
N TRP A 242 -35.74 0.16 -14.49
CA TRP A 242 -35.14 1.02 -13.45
C TRP A 242 -34.18 2.07 -14.05
N MET A 243 -33.43 1.73 -15.11
CA MET A 243 -32.52 2.67 -15.78
C MET A 243 -33.31 3.76 -16.51
N LYS A 244 -34.42 3.39 -17.17
CA LYS A 244 -35.33 4.33 -17.83
C LYS A 244 -36.10 5.22 -16.84
N ALA A 245 -36.24 4.78 -15.58
CA ALA A 245 -36.86 5.57 -14.53
C ALA A 245 -35.92 6.66 -13.96
N LEU A 246 -34.61 6.61 -14.25
CA LEU A 246 -33.66 7.63 -13.84
C LEU A 246 -33.87 8.93 -14.63
N LYS A 247 -33.44 10.06 -14.07
CA LYS A 247 -33.48 11.36 -14.78
C LYS A 247 -32.63 11.32 -16.05
N GLN A 248 -33.03 12.07 -17.08
CA GLN A 248 -32.35 12.11 -18.38
C GLN A 248 -30.82 12.35 -18.28
N PRO A 249 -30.32 13.34 -17.50
CA PRO A 249 -28.87 13.56 -17.39
C PRO A 249 -28.09 12.37 -16.80
N VAL A 250 -28.75 11.55 -15.96
CA VAL A 250 -28.15 10.34 -15.39
C VAL A 250 -28.03 9.25 -16.45
N GLN A 251 -29.06 9.09 -17.28
CA GLN A 251 -29.04 8.16 -18.41
C GLN A 251 -27.98 8.58 -19.44
N ASP A 252 -27.89 9.87 -19.74
CA ASP A 252 -26.90 10.40 -20.68
C ASP A 252 -25.46 10.24 -20.15
N THR A 253 -25.24 10.45 -18.85
CA THR A 253 -23.94 10.16 -18.21
C THR A 253 -23.60 8.67 -18.29
N PHE A 254 -24.56 7.76 -18.06
CA PHE A 254 -24.34 6.32 -18.23
C PHE A 254 -23.98 5.96 -19.68
N LYS A 255 -24.65 6.57 -20.66
CA LYS A 255 -24.34 6.41 -22.08
C LYS A 255 -22.92 6.91 -22.40
N ALA A 256 -22.52 8.07 -21.88
CA ALA A 256 -21.17 8.61 -22.05
C ALA A 256 -20.11 7.67 -21.45
N LEU A 257 -20.34 7.12 -20.26
CA LEU A 257 -19.49 6.10 -19.66
C LEU A 257 -19.37 4.85 -20.55
N GLY A 258 -20.48 4.37 -21.10
CA GLY A 258 -20.48 3.22 -22.01
C GLY A 258 -19.67 3.45 -23.28
N GLN A 259 -19.77 4.66 -23.86
CA GLN A 259 -18.96 5.08 -25.00
C GLN A 259 -17.46 5.12 -24.65
N LEU A 260 -17.11 5.66 -23.48
CA LEU A 260 -15.73 5.70 -23.00
C LEU A 260 -15.17 4.29 -22.74
N ALA A 261 -15.96 3.39 -22.16
CA ALA A 261 -15.55 2.02 -21.84
C ALA A 261 -15.19 1.20 -23.09
N SER A 262 -15.83 1.51 -24.23
CA SER A 262 -15.58 0.85 -25.52
C SER A 262 -14.56 1.57 -26.40
N GLY A 263 -14.06 2.74 -26.00
CA GLY A 263 -13.27 3.63 -26.86
C GLY A 263 -12.07 4.28 -26.16
N ALA A 264 -11.86 5.57 -26.41
CA ALA A 264 -10.68 6.32 -25.95
C ALA A 264 -10.55 6.41 -24.41
N GLY A 265 -11.65 6.25 -23.67
CA GLY A 265 -11.67 6.30 -22.21
C GLY A 265 -11.41 4.95 -21.51
N LYS A 266 -11.29 3.85 -22.26
CA LYS A 266 -11.21 2.50 -21.70
C LYS A 266 -10.08 2.34 -20.68
N ALA A 267 -8.87 2.76 -21.05
CA ALA A 267 -7.70 2.66 -20.19
C ALA A 267 -7.87 3.48 -18.89
N THR A 268 -8.48 4.66 -18.99
CA THR A 268 -8.75 5.54 -17.84
C THR A 268 -9.78 4.91 -16.90
N LEU A 269 -10.88 4.39 -17.44
CA LEU A 269 -11.89 3.69 -16.65
C LEU A 269 -11.33 2.44 -15.96
N GLU A 270 -10.58 1.61 -16.68
CA GLU A 270 -9.89 0.45 -16.10
C GLU A 270 -8.91 0.89 -15.00
N SER A 271 -8.17 1.98 -15.20
CA SER A 271 -7.23 2.51 -14.21
C SER A 271 -7.93 3.07 -12.97
N VAL A 272 -9.06 3.76 -13.12
CA VAL A 272 -9.92 4.19 -12.00
C VAL A 272 -10.37 3.00 -11.15
N LEU A 273 -10.70 1.88 -11.80
CA LEU A 273 -11.11 0.67 -11.09
C LEU A 273 -9.91 0.01 -10.38
N LEU A 274 -8.75 -0.05 -11.04
CA LEU A 274 -7.52 -0.63 -10.48
C LEU A 274 -6.89 0.21 -9.37
N ALA A 275 -7.05 1.54 -9.38
CA ALA A 275 -6.50 2.44 -8.38
C ALA A 275 -7.08 2.20 -6.96
N TRP A 276 -8.20 1.49 -6.85
CA TRP A 276 -8.76 1.07 -5.56
C TRP A 276 -8.08 -0.15 -4.95
N VAL A 277 -7.36 -0.96 -5.74
CA VAL A 277 -6.72 -2.19 -5.26
C VAL A 277 -5.73 -1.94 -4.11
N PRO A 278 -4.82 -0.94 -4.19
CA PRO A 278 -3.91 -0.63 -3.10
C PRO A 278 -4.63 -0.11 -1.84
N ILE A 279 -5.74 0.62 -2.02
CA ILE A 279 -6.54 1.17 -0.92
C ILE A 279 -7.18 0.03 -0.12
N ASP A 280 -7.83 -0.91 -0.80
CA ASP A 280 -8.42 -2.11 -0.18
C ASP A 280 -7.36 -2.97 0.53
N SER A 281 -6.21 -3.17 -0.11
CA SER A 281 -5.09 -3.94 0.45
C SER A 281 -4.61 -3.34 1.77
N ARG A 282 -4.45 -2.02 1.83
CA ARG A 282 -4.00 -1.31 3.04
C ARG A 282 -5.02 -1.32 4.18
N LEU A 283 -6.31 -1.28 3.86
CA LEU A 283 -7.39 -1.33 4.85
C LEU A 283 -7.64 -2.74 5.39
N THR A 284 -7.24 -3.77 4.65
CA THR A 284 -7.32 -5.16 5.07
C THR A 284 -6.06 -5.64 5.80
N MET A 285 -4.93 -4.93 5.75
CA MET A 285 -3.75 -5.26 6.55
C MET A 285 -4.01 -5.07 8.06
N GLY A 286 -4.35 -6.17 8.73
CA GLY A 286 -4.67 -6.26 10.16
C GLY A 286 -5.94 -7.04 10.49
N LYS A 287 -6.81 -7.29 9.50
CA LYS A 287 -7.93 -8.25 9.58
C LYS A 287 -7.65 -9.35 8.56
N GLN A 288 -7.73 -10.63 8.95
CA GLN A 288 -7.39 -11.84 8.17
C GLN A 288 -7.03 -11.57 6.69
N GLN A 289 -5.76 -11.86 6.32
CA GLN A 289 -5.24 -11.75 4.96
C GLN A 289 -6.32 -12.11 3.94
N ASN A 290 -6.84 -11.09 3.26
CA ASN A 290 -7.90 -11.28 2.29
C ASN A 290 -7.26 -12.00 1.10
N THR A 291 -7.44 -13.33 1.03
CA THR A 291 -6.82 -14.24 0.03
C THR A 291 -7.01 -13.70 -1.39
N VAL A 292 -8.09 -12.97 -1.63
CA VAL A 292 -8.41 -12.28 -2.89
C VAL A 292 -7.41 -11.17 -3.25
N ALA A 293 -6.90 -10.42 -2.27
CA ALA A 293 -5.90 -9.36 -2.50
C ALA A 293 -4.54 -9.97 -2.89
N LEU A 294 -4.15 -11.08 -2.24
CA LEU A 294 -2.94 -11.85 -2.59
C LEU A 294 -3.05 -12.45 -4.00
N ILE A 295 -4.16 -13.14 -4.29
CA ILE A 295 -4.48 -13.71 -5.61
C ILE A 295 -4.47 -12.61 -6.69
N ARG A 296 -4.96 -11.41 -6.39
CA ARG A 296 -4.93 -10.29 -7.35
C ARG A 296 -3.52 -9.75 -7.59
N THR A 297 -2.70 -9.59 -6.55
CA THR A 297 -1.31 -9.14 -6.71
C THR A 297 -0.47 -10.16 -7.47
N GLU A 298 -0.70 -11.46 -7.25
CA GLU A 298 -0.05 -12.53 -8.00
C GLU A 298 -0.47 -12.53 -9.47
N TRP A 299 -1.76 -12.35 -9.76
CA TRP A 299 -2.26 -12.20 -11.13
C TRP A 299 -1.62 -11.01 -11.86
N GLN A 300 -1.50 -9.85 -11.18
CA GLN A 300 -0.87 -8.65 -11.75
C GLN A 300 0.63 -8.84 -12.02
N ALA A 301 1.35 -9.48 -11.08
CA ALA A 301 2.76 -9.80 -11.25
C ALA A 301 2.97 -10.78 -12.41
N LEU A 302 2.13 -11.82 -12.52
CA LEU A 302 2.17 -12.80 -13.61
C LEU A 302 1.89 -12.16 -14.97
N ASN A 303 0.89 -11.29 -15.09
CA ASN A 303 0.58 -10.61 -16.34
C ASN A 303 1.69 -9.64 -16.78
N LYS A 304 2.28 -8.91 -15.83
CA LYS A 304 3.44 -8.06 -16.13
C LYS A 304 4.63 -8.88 -16.62
N GLN A 305 4.93 -10.00 -15.95
CA GLN A 305 6.00 -10.92 -16.39
C GLN A 305 5.74 -11.52 -17.77
N ILE A 306 4.49 -11.88 -18.09
CA ILE A 306 4.11 -12.35 -19.44
C ILE A 306 4.33 -11.27 -20.47
N SER A 307 3.93 -10.02 -20.19
CA SER A 307 4.15 -8.87 -21.09
C SER A 307 5.64 -8.63 -21.34
N ASP A 308 6.45 -8.59 -20.29
CA ASP A 308 7.89 -8.35 -20.38
C ASP A 308 8.62 -9.50 -21.10
N THR A 309 8.20 -10.75 -20.85
CA THR A 309 8.73 -11.94 -21.54
C THR A 309 8.34 -11.96 -23.01
N ARG A 310 7.10 -11.56 -23.35
CA ARG A 310 6.63 -11.43 -24.74
C ARG A 310 7.38 -10.34 -25.50
N ARG A 311 7.65 -9.21 -24.84
CA ARG A 311 8.50 -8.14 -25.38
C ARG A 311 9.93 -8.62 -25.65
N SER A 312 10.48 -9.39 -24.73
CA SER A 312 11.82 -9.99 -24.86
C SER A 312 11.90 -11.08 -25.95
N TRP A 313 10.79 -11.75 -26.24
CA TRP A 313 10.67 -12.67 -27.38
C TRP A 313 10.63 -11.95 -28.73
N LEU A 314 9.88 -10.83 -28.81
CA LEU A 314 9.77 -9.99 -30.00
C LEU A 314 11.09 -9.28 -30.33
N TYR A 315 11.78 -8.78 -29.30
CA TYR A 315 13.03 -8.02 -29.41
C TYR A 315 14.17 -8.67 -28.61
N PRO A 316 14.71 -9.81 -29.07
CA PRO A 316 15.76 -10.51 -28.34
C PRO A 316 17.09 -9.76 -28.42
N THR A 317 17.71 -9.51 -27.27
CA THR A 317 19.01 -8.81 -27.15
C THR A 317 20.22 -9.75 -27.16
N ALA A 318 19.99 -11.07 -27.19
CA ALA A 318 21.03 -12.11 -27.22
C ALA A 318 20.83 -13.07 -28.42
N TYR A 319 21.89 -13.81 -28.78
CA TYR A 319 21.85 -14.80 -29.87
C TYR A 319 21.17 -16.11 -29.43
N ASN A 320 20.17 -16.58 -30.19
CA ASN A 320 19.40 -17.82 -29.95
C ASN A 320 18.49 -17.98 -28.68
N PRO A 321 17.91 -16.94 -28.04
CA PRO A 321 17.08 -17.14 -26.84
C PRO A 321 15.61 -17.48 -27.13
N ARG A 322 15.12 -17.33 -28.36
CA ARG A 322 13.68 -17.39 -28.68
C ARG A 322 12.98 -18.68 -28.28
N LYS A 323 13.65 -19.84 -28.41
CA LYS A 323 13.08 -21.15 -28.04
C LYS A 323 12.95 -21.30 -26.52
N SER A 324 13.93 -20.79 -25.77
CA SER A 324 13.91 -20.76 -24.30
C SER A 324 12.85 -19.79 -23.77
N ILE A 325 12.81 -18.58 -24.33
CA ILE A 325 11.80 -17.55 -23.98
C ILE A 325 10.38 -18.05 -24.29
N ALA A 326 10.16 -18.72 -25.43
CA ALA A 326 8.85 -19.30 -25.75
C ALA A 326 8.43 -20.41 -24.76
N LYS A 327 9.37 -21.23 -24.28
CA LYS A 327 9.11 -22.23 -23.24
C LYS A 327 8.76 -21.58 -21.91
N HIS A 328 9.45 -20.49 -21.56
CA HIS A 328 9.17 -19.70 -20.36
C HIS A 328 7.80 -19.01 -20.43
N LEU A 329 7.47 -18.40 -21.56
CA LEU A 329 6.17 -17.77 -21.80
C LEU A 329 5.01 -18.77 -21.62
N ARG A 330 5.11 -19.96 -22.23
CA ARG A 330 4.10 -21.03 -22.06
C ARG A 330 3.98 -21.51 -20.62
N ALA A 331 5.09 -21.53 -19.86
CA ALA A 331 5.06 -21.89 -18.45
C ALA A 331 4.34 -20.82 -17.60
N LEU A 332 4.55 -19.53 -17.91
CA LEU A 332 3.87 -18.42 -17.26
C LEU A 332 2.37 -18.38 -17.62
N GLU A 333 2.00 -18.58 -18.89
CA GLU A 333 0.60 -18.69 -19.33
C GLU A 333 -0.12 -19.88 -18.69
N LYS A 334 0.58 -21.03 -18.53
CA LYS A 334 0.04 -22.19 -17.82
C LYS A 334 -0.17 -21.90 -16.33
N LYS A 335 0.76 -21.18 -15.69
CA LYS A 335 0.60 -20.72 -14.30
C LYS A 335 -0.58 -19.75 -14.15
N LEU A 336 -0.74 -18.82 -15.09
CA LEU A 336 -1.89 -17.91 -15.11
C LEU A 336 -3.21 -18.68 -15.22
N ARG A 337 -3.30 -19.66 -16.12
CA ARG A 337 -4.50 -20.52 -16.23
C ARG A 337 -4.79 -21.33 -14.98
N LEU A 338 -3.76 -21.89 -14.34
CA LEU A 338 -3.94 -22.63 -13.09
C LEU A 338 -4.39 -21.70 -11.96
N HIS A 339 -3.86 -20.48 -11.92
CA HIS A 339 -4.27 -19.44 -10.99
C HIS A 339 -5.73 -18.99 -11.25
N GLU A 340 -6.15 -18.89 -12.51
CA GLU A 340 -7.55 -18.62 -12.89
C GLU A 340 -8.50 -19.76 -12.49
N LEU A 341 -8.07 -21.01 -12.64
CA LEU A 341 -8.82 -22.20 -12.23
C LEU A 341 -8.90 -22.35 -10.71
N SER A 342 -7.95 -21.79 -9.94
CA SER A 342 -7.98 -21.74 -8.48
C SER A 342 -8.85 -20.61 -7.90
N MET A 343 -9.62 -19.90 -8.73
CA MET A 343 -10.67 -18.96 -8.31
C MET A 343 -12.11 -19.51 -8.22
N PRO A 344 -12.39 -20.82 -7.98
CA PRO A 344 -13.69 -21.42 -8.29
C PRO A 344 -14.84 -21.05 -7.32
N ALA A 345 -14.64 -20.18 -6.33
CA ALA A 345 -15.74 -19.67 -5.51
C ALA A 345 -16.45 -18.43 -6.09
N LEU A 346 -15.97 -17.88 -7.21
CA LEU A 346 -16.47 -16.63 -7.82
C LEU A 346 -17.13 -16.83 -9.20
N LEU A 347 -17.31 -18.07 -9.66
CA LEU A 347 -17.78 -18.40 -11.02
C LEU A 347 -18.99 -19.33 -11.09
N ASP A 348 -19.66 -19.64 -9.98
CA ASP A 348 -20.96 -20.32 -10.03
C ASP A 348 -22.10 -19.32 -10.33
N PHE A 349 -22.07 -18.80 -11.56
CA PHE A 349 -23.25 -18.33 -12.28
C PHE A 349 -23.13 -18.78 -13.74
N GLN A 350 -23.14 -20.08 -13.95
CA GLN A 350 -23.55 -20.69 -15.21
C GLN A 350 -24.52 -21.83 -14.92
N ASN A 351 -25.80 -21.46 -14.81
CA ASN A 351 -26.93 -22.12 -15.46
C ASN A 351 -28.11 -21.15 -15.55
#